data_AF-A0A2N2YQU7-F1
#
_entry.id   AF-A0A2N2YQU7-F1
#
_cell.length_a   1.000
_cell.length_b   1.000
_cell.length_c   1.000
_cell.angle_alpha   90.00
_cell.angle_beta   90.00
_cell.angle_gamma   90.00
#
_symmetry.space_group_name_H-M   'P 1'
#
loop_
_entity.id
_entity.type
_entity.pdbx_description
1 polymer ?
#
loop_
_entity_poly.entity_id
_entity_poly.type
_entity_poly.pdbx_seq_one_letter_code
_entity_poly.pdbx_strand_id
1 'polypeptide(L)'
;MKLLTKKNFIVFVVFLNVMTAACQKGPNIPKDTNLPDTNLPDSTNIADSAKTILFVGNSLTYTNDLPDLVSILAREMGIKVLAEMIAYPNYALEDHWNDGQLQNLLNLKHYDFVIIQQGPSSRQDGRTSLVDYGAKIKALCDNHNTKLAFFMVWPAFANLESIDGVIDNYSNAATVNNSLLCPVGYVWKYYFLETSDYSYYGPDMFHPSLKGSQNAAKIILETLFKKP
;
A
#
# COMPACT_ATOMS: atom_id res chain seq x y z
N MET A 1 7.69 -24.55 44.95
CA MET A 1 8.59 -23.72 45.78
C MET A 1 9.10 -22.58 44.89
N LYS A 2 8.47 -21.39 44.96
CA LYS A 2 9.07 -20.08 45.33
C LYS A 2 10.22 -19.65 44.38
N LEU A 3 10.27 -18.53 43.66
CA LEU A 3 9.68 -17.16 43.71
C LEU A 3 9.77 -16.60 42.26
N LEU A 4 8.76 -16.02 41.61
CA LEU A 4 8.32 -14.60 41.65
C LEU A 4 9.42 -13.54 41.77
N THR A 5 9.64 -12.76 40.70
CA THR A 5 9.84 -11.30 40.78
C THR A 5 9.33 -10.61 39.52
N LYS A 6 8.13 -10.00 39.64
CA LYS A 6 7.66 -8.90 38.77
C LYS A 6 8.54 -7.66 39.05
N LYS A 7 8.95 -6.93 38.01
CA LYS A 7 9.51 -5.57 38.15
C LYS A 7 8.48 -4.52 37.74
N ASN A 8 8.57 -3.41 38.45
CA ASN A 8 7.53 -2.43 38.70
C ASN A 8 7.19 -1.51 37.52
N PHE A 9 5.89 -1.21 37.48
CA PHE A 9 5.23 0.02 37.02
C PHE A 9 6.10 1.29 37.12
N ILE A 10 6.18 2.06 36.03
CA ILE A 10 6.46 3.51 36.07
C ILE A 10 5.25 4.20 35.47
N VAL A 11 4.51 4.91 36.33
CA VAL A 11 3.42 5.80 35.96
C VAL A 11 4.02 7.18 35.75
N PHE A 12 3.92 7.71 34.53
CA PHE A 12 4.14 9.14 34.29
C PHE A 12 2.83 9.88 34.59
N VAL A 13 2.74 10.47 35.77
CA VAL A 13 1.76 11.53 36.08
C VAL A 13 2.36 12.84 35.58
N VAL A 14 1.88 13.36 34.46
CA VAL A 14 2.18 14.74 34.03
C VAL A 14 1.11 15.66 34.59
N PHE A 15 1.56 16.62 35.38
CA PHE A 15 0.74 17.62 36.04
C PHE A 15 -0.02 18.51 35.05
N LEU A 16 -1.32 18.60 35.31
CA LEU A 16 -2.27 19.53 34.71
C LEU A 16 -1.96 20.96 35.17
N ASN A 17 -1.52 21.83 34.27
CA ASN A 17 -1.47 23.28 34.51
C ASN A 17 -2.76 23.92 33.99
N VAL A 18 -3.68 24.19 34.92
CA VAL A 18 -4.87 25.01 34.68
C VAL A 18 -4.44 26.47 34.78
N MET A 19 -4.29 27.14 33.64
CA MET A 19 -4.18 28.60 33.59
C MET A 19 -5.58 29.19 33.41
N THR A 20 -6.15 29.71 34.50
CA THR A 20 -7.33 30.59 34.45
C THR A 20 -6.88 31.98 34.03
N ALA A 21 -7.06 32.33 32.75
CA ALA A 21 -6.96 33.71 32.29
C ALA A 21 -8.36 34.34 32.28
N ALA A 22 -8.52 35.36 33.10
CA ALA A 22 -9.74 36.14 33.26
C ALA A 22 -10.11 36.90 31.98
N CYS A 23 -11.42 36.94 31.72
CA CYS A 23 -12.06 37.66 30.64
C CYS A 23 -11.92 39.19 30.86
N GLN A 24 -11.25 39.89 29.95
CA GLN A 24 -11.28 41.37 29.88
C GLN A 24 -12.09 41.80 28.65
N LYS A 25 -13.15 42.57 28.90
CA LYS A 25 -14.00 43.19 27.88
C LYS A 25 -13.21 44.27 27.13
N GLY A 26 -12.99 44.07 25.83
CA GLY A 26 -12.54 45.11 24.90
C GLY A 26 -13.69 46.02 24.45
N PRO A 27 -13.41 47.24 23.97
CA PRO A 27 -14.43 48.25 23.69
C PRO A 27 -15.20 48.01 22.38
N ASN A 28 -16.47 48.42 22.37
CA ASN A 28 -17.38 48.45 21.22
C ASN A 28 -16.81 49.28 20.06
N ILE A 29 -16.62 48.67 18.89
CA ILE A 29 -16.32 49.35 17.62
C ILE A 29 -17.61 49.37 16.77
N PRO A 30 -18.04 50.54 16.23
CA PRO A 30 -19.25 50.63 15.42
C PRO A 30 -19.11 49.88 14.09
N LYS A 31 -20.19 49.18 13.69
CA LYS A 31 -20.39 48.68 12.34
C LYS A 31 -20.86 49.82 11.45
N ASP A 32 -20.11 50.15 10.40
CA ASP A 32 -20.69 50.44 9.09
C ASP A 32 -19.63 50.51 7.98
N THR A 33 -20.11 50.29 6.76
CA THR A 33 -19.59 50.61 5.42
C THR A 33 -19.09 49.47 4.52
N ASN A 34 -19.96 49.22 3.53
CA ASN A 34 -19.79 48.52 2.26
C ASN A 34 -18.36 48.51 1.68
N LEU A 35 -17.84 47.32 1.38
CA LEU A 35 -16.83 47.12 0.33
C LEU A 35 -17.33 46.07 -0.69
N PRO A 36 -17.01 46.26 -1.98
CA PRO A 36 -17.60 45.48 -3.06
C PRO A 36 -17.09 44.03 -3.10
N ASP A 37 -18.04 43.18 -3.45
CA ASP A 37 -17.93 41.75 -3.68
C ASP A 37 -16.83 41.43 -4.70
N THR A 38 -15.66 41.02 -4.22
CA THR A 38 -14.62 40.45 -5.08
C THR A 38 -14.82 38.94 -5.06
N ASN A 39 -15.50 38.46 -6.10
CA ASN A 39 -15.51 37.05 -6.49
C ASN A 39 -14.07 36.59 -6.75
N LEU A 40 -13.39 36.16 -5.68
CA LEU A 40 -12.25 35.26 -5.78
C LEU A 40 -12.79 33.94 -6.32
N PRO A 41 -12.20 33.39 -7.39
CA PRO A 41 -12.61 32.09 -7.90
C PRO A 41 -12.45 31.08 -6.77
N ASP A 42 -13.53 30.33 -6.53
CA ASP A 42 -13.63 29.25 -5.57
C ASP A 42 -12.54 28.22 -5.90
N SER A 43 -11.37 28.36 -5.27
CA SER A 43 -10.34 27.35 -5.27
C SER A 43 -10.76 26.27 -4.28
N THR A 44 -11.84 25.56 -4.60
CA THR A 44 -12.13 24.28 -3.97
C THR A 44 -10.99 23.34 -4.32
N ASN A 45 -10.04 23.26 -3.38
CA ASN A 45 -8.96 22.30 -3.32
C ASN A 45 -9.48 20.90 -3.65
N ILE A 46 -9.25 20.45 -4.88
CA ILE A 46 -9.45 19.05 -5.30
C ILE A 46 -8.25 18.17 -4.84
N ALA A 47 -7.35 18.70 -3.99
CA ALA A 47 -6.15 18.02 -3.52
C ALA A 47 -6.07 18.04 -1.99
N ASP A 48 -6.92 17.27 -1.30
CA ASP A 48 -6.70 17.01 0.14
C ASP A 48 -7.39 15.73 0.70
N SER A 49 -7.96 14.86 -0.15
CA SER A 49 -8.47 13.57 0.33
C SER A 49 -7.37 12.52 0.34
N ALA A 50 -7.19 11.87 1.48
CA ALA A 50 -6.26 10.76 1.63
C ALA A 50 -6.69 9.58 0.74
N LYS A 51 -5.71 8.89 0.15
CA LYS A 51 -5.88 7.66 -0.61
C LYS A 51 -5.71 6.45 0.27
N THR A 52 -6.69 5.57 0.26
CA THR A 52 -6.74 4.36 1.11
C THR A 52 -6.37 3.14 0.28
N ILE A 53 -5.38 2.38 0.74
CA ILE A 53 -4.83 1.24 0.00
C ILE A 53 -4.80 0.02 0.92
N LEU A 54 -5.38 -1.10 0.47
CA LEU A 54 -5.23 -2.40 1.13
C LEU A 54 -4.25 -3.28 0.37
N PHE A 55 -3.16 -3.67 1.03
CA PHE A 55 -2.22 -4.66 0.52
C PHE A 55 -2.63 -6.06 0.98
N VAL A 56 -2.71 -7.00 0.04
CA VAL A 56 -3.04 -8.41 0.28
C VAL A 56 -1.92 -9.27 -0.28
N GLY A 57 -1.25 -10.07 0.56
CA GLY A 57 -0.13 -10.88 0.08
C GLY A 57 0.57 -11.68 1.15
N ASN A 58 1.88 -11.82 1.02
CA ASN A 58 2.69 -12.64 1.91
C ASN A 58 4.00 -11.94 2.29
N SER A 59 5.06 -12.71 2.55
CA SER A 59 6.35 -12.18 2.96
C SER A 59 6.98 -11.21 1.97
N LEU A 60 6.70 -11.35 0.67
CA LEU A 60 7.17 -10.38 -0.33
C LEU A 60 6.49 -9.01 -0.19
N THR A 61 5.32 -8.96 0.45
CA THR A 61 4.58 -7.73 0.76
C THR A 61 4.97 -7.15 2.12
N TYR A 62 5.00 -7.95 3.20
CA TYR A 62 5.30 -7.40 4.54
C TYR A 62 6.78 -7.10 4.78
N THR A 63 7.69 -7.68 3.99
CA THR A 63 9.13 -7.46 4.19
C THR A 63 9.50 -6.00 3.96
N ASN A 64 10.23 -5.44 4.92
CA ASN A 64 10.59 -4.01 5.01
C ASN A 64 9.39 -3.06 5.11
N ASP A 65 8.20 -3.56 5.45
CA ASP A 65 6.96 -2.79 5.52
C ASP A 65 6.69 -2.00 4.22
N LEU A 66 6.57 -2.72 3.10
CA LEU A 66 6.28 -2.13 1.79
C LEU A 66 5.08 -1.14 1.81
N PRO A 67 3.97 -1.41 2.51
CA PRO A 67 2.87 -0.45 2.64
C PRO A 67 3.27 0.89 3.26
N ASP A 68 4.12 0.89 4.30
CA ASP A 68 4.63 2.12 4.91
C ASP A 68 5.60 2.85 3.97
N LEU A 69 6.47 2.11 3.25
CA LEU A 69 7.35 2.71 2.23
C LEU A 69 6.57 3.41 1.12
N VAL A 70 5.45 2.82 0.67
CA VAL A 70 4.52 3.47 -0.28
C VAL A 70 3.93 4.74 0.34
N SER A 71 3.55 4.71 1.61
CA SER A 71 2.98 5.86 2.30
C SER A 71 3.98 7.02 2.50
N ILE A 72 5.24 6.68 2.78
CA ILE A 72 6.36 7.63 2.90
C ILE A 72 6.62 8.30 1.55
N LEU A 73 6.84 7.53 0.50
CA LEU A 73 7.15 8.05 -0.83
C LEU A 73 5.97 8.85 -1.43
N ALA A 74 4.72 8.45 -1.15
CA ALA A 74 3.55 9.19 -1.60
C ALA A 74 3.53 10.62 -1.02
N ARG A 75 3.93 10.76 0.25
CA ARG A 75 3.97 12.04 0.95
C ARG A 75 4.96 13.01 0.30
N GLU A 76 6.08 12.50 -0.19
CA GLU A 76 7.07 13.29 -0.95
C GLU A 76 6.48 13.84 -2.26
N MET A 77 5.48 13.15 -2.83
CA MET A 77 4.72 13.58 -4.02
C MET A 77 3.50 14.44 -3.70
N GLY A 78 3.29 14.81 -2.43
CA GLY A 78 2.10 15.56 -1.98
C GLY A 78 0.82 14.73 -1.94
N ILE A 79 0.91 13.40 -1.97
CA ILE A 79 -0.23 12.49 -1.89
C ILE A 79 -0.28 11.87 -0.50
N LYS A 80 -1.35 12.10 0.24
CA LYS A 80 -1.56 11.42 1.51
C LYS A 80 -2.08 10.01 1.25
N VAL A 81 -1.30 8.98 1.58
CA VAL A 81 -1.73 7.57 1.53
C VAL A 81 -1.93 7.03 2.95
N LEU A 82 -3.01 6.29 3.14
CA LEU A 82 -3.31 5.46 4.30
C LEU A 82 -3.28 4.01 3.84
N ALA A 83 -2.21 3.29 4.19
CA ALA A 83 -2.05 1.90 3.81
C ALA A 83 -2.42 0.96 4.96
N GLU A 84 -3.20 -0.09 4.64
CA GLU A 84 -3.43 -1.24 5.50
C GLU A 84 -2.90 -2.50 4.81
N MET A 85 -2.60 -3.54 5.58
CA MET A 85 -2.08 -4.79 5.04
C MET A 85 -2.70 -6.00 5.72
N ILE A 86 -3.05 -6.99 4.90
CA ILE A 86 -3.29 -8.37 5.33
C ILE A 86 -2.28 -9.27 4.60
N ALA A 87 -1.21 -9.64 5.31
CA ALA A 87 -0.16 -10.46 4.74
C ALA A 87 0.37 -11.46 5.76
N TYR A 88 0.49 -12.71 5.31
CA TYR A 88 0.87 -13.85 6.16
C TYR A 88 1.95 -14.68 5.46
N PRO A 89 2.86 -15.32 6.20
CA PRO A 89 3.92 -16.12 5.59
C PRO A 89 3.33 -17.22 4.70
N ASN A 90 3.87 -17.38 3.49
CA ASN A 90 3.50 -18.41 2.52
C ASN A 90 2.05 -18.39 2.00
N TYR A 91 1.25 -17.37 2.34
CA TYR A 91 -0.12 -17.29 1.83
C TYR A 91 -0.16 -17.07 0.32
N ALA A 92 -1.08 -17.79 -0.32
CA ALA A 92 -1.57 -17.55 -1.66
C ALA A 92 -2.86 -16.71 -1.63
N LEU A 93 -3.30 -16.24 -2.80
CA LEU A 93 -4.58 -15.54 -2.96
C LEU A 93 -5.77 -16.41 -2.55
N GLU A 94 -5.67 -17.72 -2.74
CA GLU A 94 -6.67 -18.69 -2.30
C GLU A 94 -6.88 -18.65 -0.78
N ASP A 95 -5.80 -18.64 -0.02
CA ASP A 95 -5.85 -18.61 1.44
C ASP A 95 -6.56 -17.34 1.92
N HIS A 96 -6.16 -16.17 1.38
CA HIS A 96 -6.81 -14.89 1.67
C HIS A 96 -8.30 -14.87 1.31
N TRP A 97 -8.65 -15.47 0.17
CA TRP A 97 -10.05 -15.56 -0.26
C TRP A 97 -10.87 -16.41 0.69
N ASN A 98 -10.34 -17.56 1.11
CA ASN A 98 -11.04 -18.52 1.98
C ASN A 98 -11.13 -18.03 3.43
N ASP A 99 -10.13 -17.30 3.93
CA ASP A 99 -10.14 -16.72 5.28
C ASP A 99 -11.20 -15.61 5.46
N GLY A 100 -11.64 -14.97 4.38
CA GLY A 100 -12.74 -14.00 4.41
C GLY A 100 -12.36 -12.60 4.90
N GLN A 101 -11.11 -12.38 5.33
CA GLN A 101 -10.69 -11.11 5.91
C GLN A 101 -10.72 -9.96 4.89
N LEU A 102 -10.35 -10.23 3.63
CA LEU A 102 -10.43 -9.26 2.54
C LEU A 102 -11.87 -8.77 2.33
N GLN A 103 -12.82 -9.70 2.26
CA GLN A 103 -14.25 -9.44 2.12
C GLN A 103 -14.76 -8.62 3.29
N ASN A 104 -14.42 -9.01 4.52
CA ASN A 104 -14.80 -8.29 5.72
C ASN A 104 -14.27 -6.85 5.73
N LEU A 105 -13.01 -6.63 5.34
CA LEU A 105 -12.43 -5.29 5.28
C LEU A 105 -13.11 -4.41 4.23
N LEU A 106 -13.38 -4.93 3.02
CA LEU A 106 -14.08 -4.17 1.98
C LEU A 106 -15.54 -3.84 2.37
N ASN A 107 -16.19 -4.69 3.17
CA ASN A 107 -17.53 -4.42 3.71
C ASN A 107 -17.53 -3.33 4.81
N LEU A 108 -16.45 -3.21 5.58
CA LEU A 108 -16.37 -2.32 6.74
C LEU A 108 -15.72 -0.97 6.44
N LYS A 109 -14.86 -0.91 5.43
CA LYS A 109 -14.04 0.25 5.09
C LYS A 109 -14.08 0.51 3.60
N HIS A 110 -13.88 1.77 3.22
CA HIS A 110 -13.65 2.14 1.84
C HIS A 110 -12.16 2.11 1.52
N TYR A 111 -11.80 1.53 0.37
CA TYR A 111 -10.46 1.57 -0.19
C TYR A 111 -10.50 2.13 -1.61
N ASP A 112 -9.62 3.07 -1.93
CA ASP A 112 -9.39 3.49 -3.31
C ASP A 112 -8.76 2.35 -4.13
N PHE A 113 -7.83 1.61 -3.50
CA PHE A 113 -7.09 0.54 -4.15
C PHE A 113 -6.98 -0.71 -3.27
N VAL A 114 -7.05 -1.87 -3.91
CA VAL A 114 -6.60 -3.16 -3.36
C VAL A 114 -5.43 -3.62 -4.22
N ILE A 115 -4.31 -3.92 -3.59
CA ILE A 115 -3.10 -4.42 -4.26
C ILE A 115 -2.88 -5.86 -3.83
N ILE A 116 -2.90 -6.78 -4.79
CA ILE A 116 -2.77 -8.21 -4.52
C ILE A 116 -1.45 -8.79 -5.02
N GLN A 117 -0.92 -9.74 -4.27
CA GLN A 117 0.33 -10.43 -4.55
C GLN A 117 0.16 -11.95 -4.43
N GLN A 118 0.67 -12.68 -5.41
CA GLN A 118 0.72 -14.15 -5.48
C GLN A 118 2.16 -14.64 -5.68
N GLY A 119 2.54 -15.75 -5.07
CA GLY A 119 3.82 -16.42 -5.30
C GLY A 119 3.82 -17.84 -4.71
N PRO A 120 4.45 -18.84 -5.37
CA PRO A 120 5.10 -18.78 -6.68
C PRO A 120 4.12 -18.51 -7.83
N SER A 121 4.61 -17.94 -8.94
CA SER A 121 3.78 -17.38 -10.01
C SER A 121 4.24 -17.70 -11.43
N SER A 122 5.44 -18.26 -11.62
CA SER A 122 6.00 -18.55 -12.95
C SER A 122 5.40 -19.78 -13.65
N ARG A 123 4.72 -20.65 -12.88
CA ARG A 123 4.16 -21.93 -13.34
C ARG A 123 2.65 -21.85 -13.54
N GLN A 124 2.08 -22.89 -14.15
CA GLN A 124 0.66 -22.96 -14.51
C GLN A 124 -0.29 -22.82 -13.31
N ASP A 125 0.05 -23.40 -12.16
CA ASP A 125 -0.67 -23.25 -10.90
C ASP A 125 -0.68 -21.79 -10.43
N GLY A 126 0.47 -21.13 -10.49
CA GLY A 126 0.60 -19.69 -10.22
C GLY A 126 -0.25 -18.84 -11.16
N ARG A 127 -0.26 -19.17 -12.46
CA ARG A 127 -1.13 -18.53 -13.46
C ARG A 127 -2.61 -18.70 -13.12
N THR A 128 -3.04 -19.93 -12.84
CA THR A 128 -4.43 -20.23 -12.48
C THR A 128 -4.84 -19.46 -11.23
N SER A 129 -4.00 -19.45 -10.19
CA SER A 129 -4.26 -18.68 -8.98
C SER A 129 -4.44 -17.18 -9.27
N LEU A 130 -3.51 -16.59 -10.03
CA LEU A 130 -3.58 -15.17 -10.42
C LEU A 130 -4.84 -14.83 -11.21
N VAL A 131 -5.22 -15.66 -12.18
CA VAL A 131 -6.39 -15.41 -13.04
C VAL A 131 -7.68 -15.61 -12.24
N ASP A 132 -7.84 -16.76 -11.59
CA ASP A 132 -9.12 -17.15 -11.00
C ASP A 132 -9.41 -16.37 -9.71
N TYR A 133 -8.44 -16.27 -8.80
CA TYR A 133 -8.62 -15.47 -7.58
C TYR A 133 -8.52 -13.97 -7.88
N GLY A 134 -7.74 -13.58 -8.89
CA GLY A 134 -7.77 -12.22 -9.41
C GLY A 134 -9.17 -11.81 -9.89
N ALA A 135 -9.87 -12.69 -10.61
CA ALA A 135 -11.24 -12.44 -11.08
C ALA A 135 -12.25 -12.31 -9.93
N LYS A 136 -12.16 -13.20 -8.94
CA LYS A 136 -13.01 -13.16 -7.73
C LYS A 136 -12.79 -11.86 -6.96
N ILE A 137 -11.54 -11.48 -6.74
CA ILE A 137 -11.19 -10.26 -6.01
C ILE A 137 -11.56 -9.02 -6.83
N LYS A 138 -11.41 -9.04 -8.16
CA LYS A 138 -11.84 -7.95 -9.04
C LYS A 138 -13.34 -7.70 -8.93
N ALA A 139 -14.16 -8.75 -9.01
CA ALA A 139 -15.60 -8.63 -8.86
C ALA A 139 -15.99 -8.06 -7.48
N LEU A 140 -15.29 -8.48 -6.43
CA LEU A 140 -15.45 -7.91 -5.09
C LEU A 140 -15.06 -6.42 -5.06
N CYS A 141 -13.92 -6.04 -5.64
CA CYS A 141 -13.49 -4.63 -5.68
C CYS A 141 -14.48 -3.75 -6.46
N ASP A 142 -15.03 -4.24 -7.58
CA ASP A 142 -16.01 -3.52 -8.39
C ASP A 142 -17.29 -3.20 -7.61
N ASN A 143 -17.76 -4.15 -6.78
CA ASN A 143 -18.94 -3.94 -5.92
C ASN A 143 -18.73 -2.83 -4.87
N HIS A 144 -17.47 -2.46 -4.59
CA HIS A 144 -17.09 -1.46 -3.60
C HIS A 144 -16.49 -0.18 -4.23
N ASN A 145 -16.52 -0.06 -5.57
CA ASN A 145 -15.87 1.02 -6.33
C ASN A 145 -14.36 1.15 -6.02
N THR A 146 -13.71 0.02 -5.74
CA THR A 146 -12.28 -0.08 -5.45
C THR A 146 -11.53 -0.53 -6.69
N LYS A 147 -10.35 0.02 -6.95
CA LYS A 147 -9.50 -0.41 -8.07
C LYS A 147 -8.58 -1.56 -7.65
N LEU A 148 -8.55 -2.63 -8.43
CA LEU A 148 -7.60 -3.73 -8.24
C LEU A 148 -6.28 -3.44 -8.95
N ALA A 149 -5.17 -3.71 -8.27
CA ALA A 149 -3.83 -3.73 -8.83
C ALA A 149 -3.11 -5.04 -8.50
N PHE A 150 -2.40 -5.61 -9.48
CA PHE A 150 -1.52 -6.75 -9.28
C PHE A 150 -0.09 -6.27 -8.99
N PHE A 151 0.49 -6.68 -7.87
CA PHE A 151 1.90 -6.47 -7.54
C PHE A 151 2.74 -7.61 -8.13
N MET A 152 3.31 -7.38 -9.33
CA MET A 152 4.15 -8.36 -10.02
C MET A 152 5.45 -8.60 -9.24
N VAL A 153 5.61 -9.81 -8.72
CA VAL A 153 6.81 -10.21 -7.96
C VAL A 153 7.95 -10.68 -8.88
N TRP A 154 8.97 -11.27 -8.28
CA TRP A 154 10.14 -11.88 -8.92
C TRP A 154 10.36 -13.29 -8.35
N PRO A 155 11.06 -14.18 -9.07
CA PRO A 155 11.49 -15.46 -8.51
C PRO A 155 12.67 -15.29 -7.55
N ALA A 156 12.93 -16.30 -6.72
CA ALA A 156 14.21 -16.43 -6.03
C ALA A 156 15.35 -16.44 -7.06
N PHE A 157 16.52 -15.89 -6.69
CA PHE A 157 17.67 -15.78 -7.58
C PHE A 157 18.10 -17.13 -8.18
N ALA A 158 18.00 -18.21 -7.40
CA ALA A 158 18.31 -19.57 -7.85
C ALA A 158 17.40 -20.07 -9.00
N ASN A 159 16.26 -19.40 -9.24
CA ASN A 159 15.31 -19.69 -10.31
C ASN A 159 15.08 -18.45 -11.20
N LEU A 160 16.07 -17.56 -11.31
CA LEU A 160 15.94 -16.29 -12.03
C LEU A 160 15.56 -16.48 -13.51
N GLU A 161 15.91 -17.62 -14.11
CA GLU A 161 15.49 -18.02 -15.46
C GLU A 161 13.97 -18.13 -15.62
N SER A 162 13.22 -18.27 -14.52
CA SER A 162 11.75 -18.33 -14.53
C SER A 162 11.05 -16.96 -14.52
N ILE A 163 11.82 -15.86 -14.51
CA ILE A 163 11.27 -14.49 -14.41
C ILE A 163 10.32 -14.14 -15.55
N ASP A 164 10.54 -14.68 -16.75
CA ASP A 164 9.64 -14.44 -17.89
C ASP A 164 8.27 -15.08 -17.70
N GLY A 165 8.22 -16.27 -17.09
CA GLY A 165 6.95 -16.87 -16.69
C GLY A 165 6.20 -16.04 -15.64
N VAL A 166 6.93 -15.39 -14.72
CA VAL A 166 6.31 -14.46 -13.76
C VAL A 166 5.71 -13.25 -14.49
N ILE A 167 6.48 -12.63 -15.38
CA ILE A 167 6.05 -11.45 -16.15
C ILE A 167 4.82 -11.77 -16.99
N ASP A 168 4.84 -12.89 -17.74
CA ASP A 168 3.75 -13.30 -18.61
C ASP A 168 2.47 -13.57 -17.82
N ASN A 169 2.57 -14.31 -16.71
CA ASN A 169 1.40 -14.69 -15.92
C ASN A 169 0.75 -13.48 -15.21
N TYR A 170 1.55 -12.58 -14.65
CA TYR A 170 1.04 -11.35 -14.04
C TYR A 170 0.44 -10.40 -15.09
N SER A 171 1.10 -10.25 -16.23
CA SER A 171 0.60 -9.39 -17.33
C SER A 171 -0.70 -9.93 -17.89
N ASN A 172 -0.80 -11.25 -18.08
CA ASN A 172 -2.03 -11.92 -18.47
C ASN A 172 -3.13 -11.68 -17.45
N ALA A 173 -2.87 -11.93 -16.16
CA ALA A 173 -3.87 -11.78 -15.09
C ALA A 173 -4.40 -10.35 -14.96
N ALA A 174 -3.54 -9.34 -15.04
CA ALA A 174 -3.97 -7.94 -15.02
C ALA A 174 -4.82 -7.59 -16.25
N THR A 175 -4.43 -8.08 -17.44
CA THR A 175 -5.15 -7.84 -18.70
C THR A 175 -6.53 -8.48 -18.70
N VAL A 176 -6.64 -9.78 -18.38
CA VAL A 176 -7.93 -10.49 -18.43
C VAL A 176 -8.90 -10.02 -17.35
N ASN A 177 -8.39 -9.49 -16.23
CA ASN A 177 -9.19 -8.91 -15.17
C ASN A 177 -9.39 -7.40 -15.30
N ASN A 178 -8.96 -6.77 -16.41
CA ASN A 178 -9.04 -5.32 -16.65
C ASN A 178 -8.62 -4.50 -15.40
N SER A 179 -7.43 -4.82 -14.88
CA SER A 179 -6.91 -4.32 -13.61
C SER A 179 -5.53 -3.70 -13.80
N LEU A 180 -5.10 -2.90 -12.83
CA LEU A 180 -3.78 -2.28 -12.87
C LEU A 180 -2.68 -3.33 -12.67
N LEU A 181 -1.50 -3.08 -13.24
CA LEU A 181 -0.30 -3.87 -13.03
C LEU A 181 0.80 -2.98 -12.47
N CYS A 182 1.36 -3.36 -11.33
CA CYS A 182 2.59 -2.78 -10.79
C CYS A 182 3.76 -3.68 -11.23
N PRO A 183 4.50 -3.33 -12.30
CA PRO A 183 5.39 -4.25 -13.01
C PRO A 183 6.77 -4.39 -12.35
N VAL A 184 6.82 -4.68 -11.04
CA VAL A 184 8.08 -4.68 -10.27
C VAL A 184 9.06 -5.75 -10.77
N GLY A 185 8.60 -7.00 -10.95
CA GLY A 185 9.42 -8.07 -11.53
C GLY A 185 10.00 -7.75 -12.92
N TYR A 186 9.22 -7.09 -13.78
CA TYR A 186 9.68 -6.62 -15.08
C TYR A 186 10.81 -5.59 -14.93
N VAL A 187 10.63 -4.56 -14.10
CA VAL A 187 11.65 -3.53 -13.88
C VAL A 187 12.93 -4.13 -13.28
N TRP A 188 12.79 -5.06 -12.34
CA TRP A 188 13.93 -5.78 -11.75
C TRP A 188 14.70 -6.59 -12.80
N LYS A 189 14.00 -7.31 -13.69
CA LYS A 189 14.63 -8.05 -14.80
C LYS A 189 15.56 -7.14 -15.60
N TYR A 190 15.07 -5.99 -16.06
CA TYR A 190 15.87 -5.08 -16.89
C TYR A 190 17.03 -4.46 -16.12
N TYR A 191 16.81 -4.08 -14.85
CA TYR A 191 17.90 -3.60 -14.00
C TYR A 191 19.03 -4.63 -13.88
N PHE A 192 18.69 -5.90 -13.63
CA PHE A 192 19.66 -6.97 -13.52
C PHE A 192 20.43 -7.21 -14.83
N LEU A 193 19.72 -7.21 -15.96
CA LEU A 193 20.33 -7.39 -17.28
C LEU A 193 21.30 -6.26 -17.64
N GLU A 194 20.94 -5.02 -17.32
CA GLU A 194 21.74 -3.85 -17.68
C GLU A 194 22.97 -3.66 -16.79
N THR A 195 22.85 -3.99 -15.50
CA THR A 195 23.84 -3.61 -14.50
C THR A 195 24.61 -4.79 -13.88
N SER A 196 24.09 -6.02 -14.01
CA SER A 196 24.53 -7.18 -13.23
C SER A 196 24.49 -6.96 -11.71
N ASP A 197 23.77 -5.93 -11.23
CA ASP A 197 23.60 -5.62 -9.82
C ASP A 197 22.32 -6.29 -9.29
N TYR A 198 22.48 -7.27 -8.40
CA TYR A 198 21.37 -7.99 -7.79
C TYR A 198 20.98 -7.47 -6.40
N SER A 199 21.41 -6.26 -6.03
CA SER A 199 21.19 -5.67 -4.70
C SER A 199 19.72 -5.38 -4.35
N TYR A 200 18.77 -5.60 -5.25
CA TYR A 200 17.35 -5.64 -4.90
C TYR A 200 16.97 -6.89 -4.10
N TYR A 201 17.74 -7.96 -4.20
CA TYR A 201 17.62 -9.11 -3.32
C TYR A 201 18.26 -8.84 -1.96
N GLY A 202 17.61 -9.35 -0.91
CA GLY A 202 18.16 -9.44 0.43
C GLY A 202 19.17 -10.59 0.56
N PRO A 203 19.70 -10.83 1.77
CA PRO A 203 20.75 -11.82 2.01
C PRO A 203 20.38 -13.26 1.64
N ASP A 204 19.09 -13.60 1.62
CA ASP A 204 18.61 -14.94 1.27
C ASP A 204 18.38 -15.14 -0.24
N MET A 205 18.67 -14.10 -1.04
CA MET A 205 18.50 -14.10 -2.48
C MET A 205 17.06 -14.40 -2.95
N PHE A 206 16.07 -14.08 -2.12
CA PHE A 206 14.65 -14.23 -2.44
C PHE A 206 13.82 -13.04 -1.96
N HIS A 207 13.86 -12.73 -0.65
CA HIS A 207 13.16 -11.58 -0.10
C HIS A 207 13.81 -10.27 -0.58
N PRO A 208 13.05 -9.16 -0.65
CA PRO A 208 13.63 -7.89 -1.07
C PRO A 208 14.61 -7.37 -0.02
N SER A 209 15.73 -6.81 -0.45
CA SER A 209 16.49 -5.88 0.38
C SER A 209 15.67 -4.60 0.60
N LEU A 210 16.10 -3.74 1.51
CA LEU A 210 15.47 -2.42 1.66
C LEU A 210 15.47 -1.64 0.33
N LYS A 211 16.57 -1.70 -0.44
CA LYS A 211 16.68 -1.08 -1.78
C LYS A 211 15.64 -1.66 -2.74
N GLY A 212 15.44 -2.98 -2.70
CA GLY A 212 14.39 -3.67 -3.47
C GLY A 212 12.99 -3.20 -3.09
N SER A 213 12.63 -3.17 -1.80
CA SER A 213 11.32 -2.71 -1.34
C SER A 213 11.07 -1.23 -1.66
N GLN A 214 12.08 -0.37 -1.57
CA GLN A 214 11.99 1.03 -1.98
C GLN A 214 11.73 1.17 -3.48
N ASN A 215 12.40 0.37 -4.31
CA ASN A 215 12.15 0.33 -5.75
C ASN A 215 10.72 -0.16 -6.06
N ALA A 216 10.26 -1.22 -5.39
CA ALA A 216 8.90 -1.72 -5.51
C ALA A 216 7.86 -0.66 -5.13
N ALA A 217 8.06 0.04 -4.01
CA ALA A 217 7.18 1.10 -3.54
C ALA A 217 7.06 2.25 -4.55
N LYS A 218 8.20 2.67 -5.13
CA LYS A 218 8.23 3.68 -6.20
C LYS A 218 7.41 3.25 -7.42
N ILE A 219 7.61 2.02 -7.91
CA ILE A 219 6.88 1.49 -9.07
C ILE A 219 5.37 1.41 -8.79
N ILE A 220 4.98 0.97 -7.59
CA ILE A 220 3.58 0.94 -7.18
C ILE A 220 2.98 2.36 -7.24
N LEU A 221 3.65 3.36 -6.66
CA LEU A 221 3.16 4.74 -6.70
C LEU A 221 3.04 5.30 -8.12
N GLU A 222 4.04 5.02 -8.97
CA GLU A 222 3.99 5.39 -10.38
C GLU A 222 2.79 4.73 -11.07
N THR A 223 2.51 3.44 -10.83
CA THR A 223 1.32 2.79 -11.41
C THR A 223 0.01 3.43 -10.93
N LEU A 224 -0.11 3.75 -9.64
CA LEU A 224 -1.39 4.21 -9.07
C LEU A 224 -1.70 5.68 -9.34
N PHE A 225 -0.67 6.53 -9.42
CA PHE A 225 -0.82 7.99 -9.39
C PHE A 225 -0.15 8.73 -10.54
N LYS A 226 0.44 8.03 -11.52
CA LYS A 226 0.96 8.70 -12.71
C LYS A 226 -0.18 9.40 -13.45
N LYS A 227 -0.02 10.71 -13.60
CA LYS A 227 -0.92 11.53 -14.41
C LYS A 227 -0.75 11.12 -15.88
N PRO A 228 -1.85 11.01 -16.64
CA PRO A 228 -1.80 10.72 -18.08
C PRO A 228 -0.95 11.75 -18.82
#